data_AF-A0A2S5LKL7-F1
#
_entry.id   AF-A0A2S5LKL7-F1
#
_cell.length_a   1.000
_cell.length_b   1.000
_cell.length_c   1.000
_cell.angle_alpha   90.00
_cell.angle_beta   90.00
_cell.angle_gamma   90.00
#
_symmetry.space_group_name_H-M   'P 1'
#
loop_
_entity.id
_entity.type
_entity.pdbx_description
1 polymer ?
#
loop_
_entity_poly.entity_id
_entity_poly.type
_entity_poly.pdbx_seq_one_letter_code
_entity_poly.pdbx_strand_id
1 'polypeptide(L)'
;GLVWYNTLDGHIKALDKNNGKELWKFKMPSGGIGSPMTYAFKGKQYVASMYGVGGWPGVGLVFDLTDPSAGLGAVGAFKELQNHTNMGGGLMVFSL
;
A
#
# COMPACT_ATOMS: atom_id res chain seq x y z
N GLY A 1 1.26 -7.65 -20.30
CA GLY A 1 0.62 -8.14 -19.05
C GLY A 1 1.10 -7.28 -17.90
N LEU A 2 0.30 -7.14 -16.85
CA LEU A 2 0.56 -6.17 -15.78
C LEU A 2 0.85 -6.87 -14.46
N VAL A 3 1.75 -6.29 -13.66
CA VAL A 3 1.98 -6.66 -12.26
C VAL A 3 1.47 -5.54 -11.37
N TRP A 4 0.56 -5.87 -10.46
CA TRP A 4 -0.06 -4.92 -9.53
C TRP A 4 0.48 -5.12 -8.12
N TYR A 5 0.84 -4.02 -7.46
CA TYR A 5 1.27 -4.05 -6.07
C TYR A 5 1.00 -2.74 -5.35
N ASN A 6 0.97 -2.82 -4.02
CA ASN A 6 0.82 -1.67 -3.14
C ASN A 6 2.17 -1.27 -2.54
N THR A 7 2.26 -0.02 -2.10
CA THR A 7 3.41 0.51 -1.36
C THR A 7 2.96 1.08 -0.01
N LEU A 8 3.90 1.13 0.94
CA LEU A 8 3.65 1.66 2.29
C LEU A 8 3.41 3.18 2.28
N ASP A 9 3.95 3.93 1.30
CA ASP A 9 3.67 5.36 1.10
C ASP A 9 2.29 5.63 0.45
N GLY A 10 1.48 4.58 0.30
CA GLY A 10 0.08 4.68 -0.12
C GLY A 10 -0.09 4.86 -1.62
N HIS A 11 0.64 4.09 -2.42
CA HIS A 11 0.36 3.95 -3.83
C HIS A 11 -0.09 2.53 -4.17
N ILE A 12 -0.96 2.43 -5.17
CA ILE A 12 -1.11 1.23 -5.99
C ILE A 12 -0.44 1.52 -7.33
N LYS A 13 0.34 0.56 -7.82
CA LYS A 13 1.14 0.68 -9.04
C LYS A 13 0.90 -0.49 -9.97
N ALA A 14 1.01 -0.22 -11.27
CA ALA A 14 1.01 -1.24 -12.32
C ALA A 14 2.32 -1.19 -13.11
N LEU A 15 3.02 -2.33 -13.19
CA LEU A 15 4.26 -2.49 -13.96
C LEU A 15 4.02 -3.31 -15.22
N ASP A 16 4.82 -3.07 -16.26
CA ASP A 16 4.98 -4.02 -17.37
C ASP A 16 5.68 -5.30 -16.85
N LYS A 17 5.05 -6.45 -17.07
CA LYS A 17 5.58 -7.75 -16.62
C LYS A 17 6.95 -8.11 -17.20
N ASN A 18 7.32 -7.56 -18.36
CA ASN A 18 8.52 -7.99 -19.10
C ASN A 18 9.77 -7.23 -18.68
N ASN A 19 9.64 -5.95 -18.31
CA ASN A 19 10.78 -5.07 -18.03
C ASN A 19 10.66 -4.31 -16.70
N GLY A 20 9.56 -4.48 -15.96
CA GLY A 20 9.34 -3.81 -14.67
C GLY A 20 9.06 -2.31 -14.76
N LYS A 21 8.88 -1.75 -15.96
CA LYS A 21 8.58 -0.32 -16.13
C LYS A 21 7.24 0.02 -15.48
N GLU A 22 7.22 1.06 -14.65
CA GLU A 22 5.98 1.64 -14.12
C GLU A 22 5.15 2.24 -15.26
N LEU A 23 3.93 1.74 -15.45
CA LEU A 23 3.00 2.20 -16.48
C LEU A 23 1.88 3.08 -15.91
N TRP A 24 1.54 2.87 -14.63
CA TRP A 24 0.49 3.62 -13.96
C TRP A 24 0.70 3.61 -12.44
N LYS A 25 0.29 4.71 -11.78
CA LYS A 25 0.31 4.89 -10.32
C LYS A 25 -0.87 5.74 -9.86
N PHE A 26 -1.44 5.40 -8.71
CA PHE A 26 -2.42 6.23 -8.02
C PHE A 26 -2.12 6.35 -6.53
N LYS A 27 -2.31 7.54 -5.95
CA LYS A 27 -2.13 7.82 -4.52
C LYS A 27 -3.41 7.47 -3.75
N MET A 28 -3.38 6.38 -3.00
CA MET A 28 -4.44 5.99 -2.06
C MET A 28 -4.40 6.85 -0.79
N PRO A 29 -5.50 6.90 -0.01
CA PRO A 29 -5.56 7.65 1.25
C PRO A 29 -4.53 7.22 2.31
N SER A 30 -4.15 5.93 2.33
CA SER A 30 -3.15 5.38 3.25
C SER A 30 -2.28 4.31 2.56
N GLY A 31 -1.18 3.90 3.20
CA GLY A 31 -0.34 2.75 2.81
C GLY A 31 -1.16 1.48 2.58
N GLY A 32 -0.75 0.64 1.63
CA GLY A 32 -1.36 -0.67 1.40
C GLY A 32 -0.45 -1.79 1.86
N ILE A 33 -0.93 -2.67 2.75
CA ILE A 33 -0.20 -3.84 3.26
C ILE A 33 -0.71 -5.17 2.71
N GLY A 34 -1.89 -5.18 2.08
CA GLY A 34 -2.45 -6.34 1.39
C GLY A 34 -2.04 -6.42 -0.08
N SER A 35 -2.32 -7.55 -0.73
CA SER A 35 -2.15 -7.70 -2.18
C SER A 35 -3.39 -7.19 -2.93
N PRO A 36 -3.22 -6.50 -4.07
CA PRO A 36 -4.34 -6.19 -4.96
C PRO A 36 -5.02 -7.46 -5.49
N MET A 37 -6.31 -7.38 -5.77
CA MET A 37 -7.08 -8.46 -6.42
C MET A 37 -7.73 -7.97 -7.71
N THR A 38 -8.28 -8.89 -8.52
CA THR A 38 -9.08 -8.56 -9.71
C THR A 38 -10.36 -9.40 -9.78
N TYR A 39 -11.44 -8.82 -10.32
CA TYR A 39 -12.68 -9.52 -10.64
C TYR A 39 -13.31 -8.93 -11.91
N ALA A 40 -14.34 -9.58 -12.44
CA ALA A 40 -15.16 -9.07 -13.53
C ALA A 40 -16.61 -8.91 -13.08
N PHE A 41 -17.26 -7.82 -13.50
CA PHE A 41 -18.69 -7.57 -13.27
C PHE A 41 -19.31 -6.96 -14.52
N LYS A 42 -20.39 -7.59 -15.02
CA LYS A 42 -21.09 -7.18 -16.26
C LYS A 42 -20.13 -6.96 -17.44
N GLY A 43 -19.17 -7.86 -17.63
CA GLY A 43 -18.20 -7.80 -18.73
C GLY A 43 -17.06 -6.78 -18.55
N LYS A 44 -17.04 -6.00 -17.46
CA LYS A 44 -15.96 -5.05 -17.16
C LYS A 44 -15.02 -5.62 -16.10
N GLN A 45 -13.71 -5.54 -16.32
CA GLN A 45 -12.69 -5.94 -15.35
C GLN A 45 -12.45 -4.82 -14.34
N TYR A 46 -12.30 -5.20 -13.07
CA TYR A 46 -11.99 -4.33 -11.96
C TYR A 46 -10.73 -4.81 -11.24
N VAL A 47 -9.96 -3.87 -10.74
CA VAL A 47 -8.85 -4.09 -9.79
C VAL A 47 -9.23 -3.43 -8.48
N ALA A 48 -9.06 -4.11 -7.36
CA ALA A 48 -9.36 -3.53 -6.05
C ALA A 48 -8.23 -3.75 -5.07
N SER A 49 -8.07 -2.78 -4.16
CA SER A 49 -6.98 -2.73 -3.21
C SER A 49 -7.41 -2.08 -1.90
N MET A 50 -7.06 -2.72 -0.79
CA MET A 50 -7.24 -2.15 0.54
C MET A 50 -6.17 -1.09 0.81
N TYR A 51 -6.57 -0.02 1.49
CA TYR A 51 -5.65 0.95 2.08
C TYR A 51 -5.84 1.00 3.60
N GLY A 52 -4.75 1.27 4.29
CA GLY A 52 -4.62 1.22 5.74
C GLY A 52 -3.24 0.67 6.10
N VAL A 53 -2.30 1.58 6.34
CA VAL A 53 -0.95 1.22 6.76
C VAL A 53 -0.98 0.58 8.15
N GLY A 54 -0.15 -0.43 8.37
CA GLY A 54 -0.12 -1.18 9.61
C GLY A 54 0.82 -2.37 9.52
N GLY A 55 0.47 -3.47 10.19
CA GLY A 55 1.35 -4.63 10.32
C GLY A 55 2.66 -4.26 11.02
N TRP A 56 3.68 -5.11 10.89
CA TRP A 56 4.96 -4.87 11.55
C TRP A 56 5.67 -3.58 11.09
N PRO A 57 5.68 -3.20 9.79
CA PRO A 57 6.28 -1.94 9.35
C PRO A 57 5.60 -0.67 9.90
N GLY A 58 4.31 -0.75 10.23
CA GLY A 58 3.52 0.39 10.69
C GLY A 58 3.43 0.55 12.21
N VAL A 59 4.03 -0.33 13.02
CA VAL A 59 3.81 -0.34 14.49
C VAL A 59 4.17 0.98 15.17
N GLY A 60 5.19 1.68 14.69
CA GLY A 60 5.56 3.00 15.23
C GLY A 60 4.49 4.05 15.01
N LEU A 61 3.94 4.09 13.80
CA LEU A 61 2.87 5.00 13.40
C LEU A 61 1.55 4.68 14.11
N VAL A 62 1.22 3.39 14.27
CA VAL A 62 -0.09 2.97 14.82
C VAL A 62 -0.18 3.14 16.34
N PHE A 63 0.92 2.95 17.07
CA PHE A 63 0.94 2.94 18.54
C PHE A 63 1.73 4.11 19.14
N ASP A 64 1.99 5.16 18.35
CA ASP A 64 2.76 6.34 18.76
C ASP A 64 4.12 6.01 19.41
N LEU A 65 4.80 4.98 18.90
CA LEU A 65 6.10 4.56 19.43
C LEU A 65 7.22 5.37 18.79
N THR A 66 8.11 5.91 19.63
CA THR A 66 9.24 6.74 19.19
C THR A 66 10.60 6.17 19.55
N ASP A 67 10.69 5.22 20.50
CA ASP A 67 11.93 4.49 20.80
C ASP A 67 12.32 3.65 19.58
N PRO A 68 13.51 3.86 18.97
CA PRO A 68 13.92 3.15 17.77
C PRO A 68 14.06 1.63 17.95
N SER A 69 14.25 1.16 19.18
CA SER A 69 14.33 -0.27 19.51
C SER A 69 12.96 -0.91 19.78
N ALA A 70 11.92 -0.10 20.02
CA ALA A 70 10.57 -0.59 20.25
C ALA A 70 9.98 -1.26 18.99
N GLY A 71 8.91 -2.03 19.16
CA GLY A 71 8.30 -2.79 18.07
C GLY A 71 9.27 -3.81 17.45
N LEU A 72 10.13 -4.43 18.28
CA LEU A 72 11.20 -5.35 17.85
C LEU A 72 12.15 -4.72 16.81
N GLY A 73 12.44 -3.42 16.95
CA GLY A 73 13.31 -2.65 16.06
C GLY A 73 12.65 -2.07 14.81
N ALA A 74 11.38 -2.40 14.53
CA ALA A 74 10.69 -1.88 13.36
C ALA A 74 10.41 -0.37 13.44
N VAL A 75 10.23 0.18 14.64
CA VAL A 75 10.02 1.62 14.85
C VAL A 75 11.20 2.43 14.30
N GLY A 76 12.43 2.04 14.64
CA GLY A 76 13.63 2.70 14.13
C GLY A 76 13.80 2.52 12.62
N ALA A 77 13.51 1.33 12.09
CA ALA A 77 13.64 1.03 10.66
C ALA A 77 12.66 1.82 9.78
N PHE A 78 11.45 2.08 10.27
CA PHE A 78 10.37 2.76 9.54
C PHE A 78 10.04 4.16 10.07
N LYS A 79 10.97 4.81 10.78
CA LYS A 79 10.75 6.13 11.40
C LYS A 79 10.22 7.22 10.45
N GLU A 80 10.57 7.14 9.16
CA GLU A 80 10.18 8.10 8.12
C GLU A 80 8.79 7.82 7.53
N LEU A 81 8.18 6.66 7.80
CA LEU A 81 6.93 6.24 7.16
C LEU A 81 5.77 7.22 7.45
N GLN A 82 5.73 7.77 8.66
CA GLN A 82 4.73 8.77 9.08
C GLN A 82 4.79 10.09 8.28
N ASN A 83 5.92 10.38 7.63
CA ASN A 83 6.06 11.57 6.78
C ASN A 83 5.39 11.39 5.40
N HIS A 84 5.00 10.15 5.05
CA HIS A 84 4.45 9.80 3.74
C HIS A 84 3.01 9.28 3.79
N THR A 85 2.56 8.79 4.94
CA THR A 85 1.23 8.25 5.11
C THR A 85 0.76 8.38 6.56
N ASN A 86 -0.56 8.30 6.76
CA ASN A 86 -1.20 8.20 8.06
C ASN A 86 -2.06 6.94 8.10
N MET A 87 -2.59 6.59 9.28
CA MET A 87 -3.60 5.54 9.39
C MET A 87 -4.80 5.81 8.47
N GLY A 88 -5.48 4.74 8.08
CA GLY A 88 -6.70 4.78 7.29
C GLY A 88 -7.32 3.39 7.22
N GLY A 89 -8.46 3.28 6.56
CA GLY A 89 -9.12 2.00 6.38
C GLY A 89 -10.18 2.09 5.29
N GLY A 90 -10.01 1.31 4.23
CA GLY A 90 -11.02 1.19 3.18
C GLY A 90 -10.55 0.41 1.97
N LEU A 91 -11.43 0.34 0.97
CA LEU A 91 -11.22 -0.35 -0.30
C LEU A 91 -11.33 0.66 -1.45
N MET A 92 -10.34 0.66 -2.34
CA MET A 92 -10.40 1.39 -3.61
C MET A 92 -10.62 0.40 -4.76
N VAL A 93 -11.47 0.77 -5.72
CA VAL A 93 -11.78 -0.04 -6.91
C VAL A 93 -11.51 0.78 -8.17
N PHE A 94 -10.84 0.17 -9.14
CA PHE A 94 -10.37 0.79 -10.38
C PHE A 94 -10.87 0.01 -11.60
N SER A 95 -11.19 0.71 -12.68
CA SER A 95 -11.48 0.17 -14.01
C SER A 95 -11.10 1.20 -15.08
N LEU A 96 -11.06 0.78 -16.36
CA LEU A 96 -10.96 1.71 -17.49
C LEU A 96 -12.17 2.66 -17.60
#